data_AF-A0A6S7DK54-F1
#
_entry.id   AF-A0A6S7DK54-F1
#
_cell.length_a   1.000
_cell.length_b   1.000
_cell.length_c   1.000
_cell.angle_alpha   90.00
_cell.angle_beta   90.00
_cell.angle_gamma   90.00
#
_symmetry.space_group_name_H-M   'P 1'
#
loop_
_entity.id
_entity.type
_entity.pdbx_description
1 polymer ?
#
loop_
_entity_poly.entity_id
_entity_poly.type
_entity_poly.pdbx_seq_one_letter_code
_entity_poly.pdbx_strand_id
1 'polypeptide(L)'
;MPSPTKSVDAKTAFELVFGLLQKNPWIVPGASAPLPDIAVMKRHQAEAVNVILWICETGDLTGWPAQTPLDTQATAAYLLMDLTFRLLDPASALSASTWDVPADEQAQRQALRIVRHEVQRSKPINAADLARFPAHS
;
A
#
# COMPACT_ATOMS: atom_id res chain seq x y z
N MET A 1 -13.19 16.16 -18.69
CA MET A 1 -13.80 16.67 -17.44
C MET A 1 -13.14 15.95 -16.28
N PRO A 2 -12.80 16.62 -15.16
CA PRO A 2 -12.31 15.91 -13.98
C PRO A 2 -13.40 14.95 -13.49
N SER A 3 -13.01 13.71 -13.17
CA SER A 3 -13.90 12.74 -12.52
C SER A 3 -14.41 13.31 -11.19
N PRO A 4 -15.70 13.13 -10.86
CA PRO A 4 -16.22 13.55 -9.57
C PRO A 4 -15.45 12.87 -8.44
N THR A 5 -14.98 13.65 -7.46
CA THR A 5 -14.31 13.13 -6.27
C THR A 5 -15.30 12.95 -5.12
N LYS A 6 -15.03 11.97 -4.26
CA LYS A 6 -15.70 11.79 -2.96
C LYS A 6 -14.64 11.77 -1.86
N SER A 7 -14.99 12.32 -0.70
CA SER A 7 -14.20 12.17 0.51
C SER A 7 -14.56 10.85 1.18
N VAL A 8 -13.55 10.05 1.53
CA VAL A 8 -13.70 8.82 2.32
C VAL A 8 -13.08 9.00 3.70
N ASP A 9 -13.78 8.54 4.74
CA ASP A 9 -13.28 8.53 6.12
C ASP A 9 -12.38 7.32 6.40
N ALA A 10 -11.77 7.28 7.58
CA ALA A 10 -10.86 6.21 7.98
C ALA A 10 -11.49 4.81 7.98
N LYS A 11 -12.79 4.71 8.32
CA LYS A 11 -13.51 3.43 8.28
C LYS A 11 -13.70 2.95 6.84
N THR A 12 -14.17 3.83 5.96
CA THR A 12 -14.35 3.51 4.53
C THR A 12 -13.01 3.21 3.88
N ALA A 13 -11.96 3.96 4.23
CA ALA A 13 -10.59 3.70 3.80
C ALA A 13 -10.11 2.32 4.25
N PHE A 14 -10.38 1.93 5.50
CA PHE A 14 -10.08 0.58 5.99
C PHE A 14 -10.78 -0.47 5.13
N GLU A 15 -12.08 -0.35 4.88
CA GLU A 15 -12.84 -1.32 4.08
C GLU A 15 -12.27 -1.45 2.65
N LEU A 16 -11.86 -0.34 2.04
CA LEU A 16 -11.23 -0.32 0.72
C LEU A 16 -9.86 -1.01 0.72
N VAL A 17 -8.97 -0.64 1.65
CA VAL A 17 -7.60 -1.17 1.72
C VAL A 17 -7.61 -2.63 2.16
N PHE A 18 -8.40 -2.98 3.18
CA PHE A 18 -8.56 -4.36 3.62
C PHE A 18 -9.18 -5.23 2.51
N GLY A 19 -10.19 -4.72 1.81
CA GLY A 19 -10.77 -5.40 0.65
C GLY A 19 -9.77 -5.63 -0.49
N LEU A 20 -8.83 -4.71 -0.70
CA LEU A 20 -7.71 -4.89 -1.63
C LEU A 20 -6.80 -6.05 -1.19
N LEU A 21 -6.42 -6.11 0.09
CA LEU A 21 -5.56 -7.16 0.63
C LEU A 21 -6.24 -8.54 0.59
N GLN A 22 -7.53 -8.61 0.95
CA GLN A 22 -8.30 -9.86 0.90
C GLN A 22 -8.41 -10.42 -0.52
N LYS A 23 -8.57 -9.56 -1.53
CA LYS A 23 -8.65 -9.99 -2.94
C LYS A 23 -7.30 -10.39 -3.53
N ASN A 24 -6.19 -10.03 -2.89
CA ASN A 24 -4.84 -10.26 -3.38
C ASN A 24 -4.01 -10.97 -2.29
N PRO A 25 -4.31 -12.26 -2.01
CA PRO A 25 -3.70 -12.99 -0.90
C PRO A 25 -2.18 -13.18 -1.05
N TRP A 26 -1.61 -12.96 -2.24
CA TRP A 26 -0.16 -12.97 -2.44
C TRP A 26 0.55 -11.77 -1.79
N ILE A 27 -0.17 -10.68 -1.50
CA ILE A 27 0.37 -9.50 -0.82
C ILE A 27 0.61 -9.78 0.65
N VAL A 28 -0.30 -10.51 1.30
CA VAL A 28 -0.21 -10.81 2.72
C VAL A 28 0.34 -12.23 2.88
N PRO A 29 1.56 -12.41 3.42
CA PRO A 29 2.05 -13.73 3.75
C PRO A 29 1.03 -14.42 4.67
N GLY A 30 0.80 -15.73 4.47
CA GLY A 30 -0.18 -16.46 5.26
C GLY A 30 0.03 -16.26 6.77
N ALA A 31 -1.05 -16.33 7.57
CA ALA A 31 -1.04 -15.99 9.00
C ALA A 31 0.02 -16.73 9.86
N SER A 32 0.58 -17.83 9.34
CA SER A 32 1.62 -18.63 9.98
C SER A 32 3.05 -18.21 9.63
N ALA A 33 3.23 -17.25 8.72
CA ALA A 33 4.55 -16.74 8.36
C ALA A 33 5.10 -15.86 9.50
N PRO A 34 6.35 -16.09 9.94
CA PRO A 34 6.96 -15.22 10.93
C PRO A 34 7.06 -13.80 10.39
N LEU A 35 6.78 -12.81 11.26
CA LEU A 35 7.05 -11.42 10.94
C LEU A 35 8.56 -11.25 10.69
N PRO A 36 8.96 -10.42 9.73
CA PRO A 36 10.37 -10.12 9.51
C PRO A 36 10.97 -9.49 10.77
N ASP A 37 12.23 -9.83 11.07
CA ASP A 37 12.98 -9.22 12.17
C ASP A 37 13.05 -7.69 11.97
N ILE A 38 13.01 -6.92 13.06
CA ILE A 38 13.07 -5.45 13.02
C ILE A 38 14.31 -4.95 12.27
N ALA A 39 15.47 -5.61 12.41
CA ALA A 39 16.68 -5.27 11.68
C ALA A 39 16.55 -5.52 10.17
N VAL A 40 15.87 -6.60 9.78
CA VAL A 40 15.53 -6.89 8.38
C VAL A 40 14.58 -5.84 7.85
N MET A 41 13.48 -5.56 8.56
CA MET A 41 12.52 -4.53 8.16
C MET A 41 13.19 -3.17 7.95
N LYS A 42 14.06 -2.74 8.88
CA LYS A 42 14.79 -1.47 8.75
C LYS A 42 15.69 -1.45 7.51
N ARG A 43 16.36 -2.56 7.19
CA ARG A 43 17.24 -2.68 6.02
C ARG A 43 16.44 -2.61 4.71
N HIS A 44 15.28 -3.23 4.66
CA HIS A 44 14.47 -3.37 3.44
C HIS A 44 13.36 -2.31 3.31
N GLN A 45 13.16 -1.44 4.31
CA GLN A 45 12.04 -0.50 4.36
C GLN A 45 11.95 0.41 3.13
N ALA A 46 13.07 0.97 2.68
CA ALA A 46 13.07 1.89 1.55
C ALA A 46 12.65 1.18 0.25
N GLU A 47 13.19 -0.01 0.01
CA GLU A 47 12.85 -0.82 -1.16
C GLU A 47 11.40 -1.30 -1.11
N ALA A 48 10.92 -1.73 0.06
CA ALA A 48 9.55 -2.15 0.28
C ALA A 48 8.55 -1.02 0.00
N VAL A 49 8.88 0.19 0.42
CA VAL A 49 8.08 1.38 0.11
C VAL A 49 8.05 1.65 -1.40
N ASN A 50 9.19 1.54 -2.10
CA ASN A 50 9.22 1.75 -3.54
C ASN A 50 8.38 0.70 -4.29
N VAL A 51 8.41 -0.56 -3.84
CA VAL A 51 7.54 -1.62 -4.38
C VAL A 51 6.06 -1.28 -4.19
N ILE A 52 5.66 -0.80 -3.01
CA ILE A 52 4.28 -0.39 -2.74
C ILE A 52 3.87 0.76 -3.67
N LEU A 53 4.71 1.78 -3.81
CA LEU A 53 4.43 2.91 -4.69
C LEU A 53 4.33 2.49 -6.15
N TRP A 54 5.21 1.59 -6.59
CA TRP A 54 5.15 1.02 -7.93
C TRP A 54 3.81 0.32 -8.18
N ILE A 55 3.36 -0.53 -7.25
CA ILE A 55 2.04 -1.20 -7.34
C ILE A 55 0.92 -0.13 -7.40
N CYS A 56 1.03 0.94 -6.62
CA CYS A 56 0.03 2.01 -6.65
C CYS A 56 0.02 2.80 -7.97
N GLU A 57 1.17 2.93 -8.63
CA GLU A 57 1.31 3.64 -9.90
C GLU A 57 0.80 2.84 -11.08
N THR A 58 1.22 1.59 -11.20
CA THR A 58 0.79 0.71 -12.30
C THR A 58 -0.63 0.20 -12.05
N GLY A 59 -0.97 -0.04 -10.79
CA GLY A 59 -2.12 -0.84 -10.37
C GLY A 59 -2.05 -2.27 -10.88
N ASP A 60 -0.83 -2.77 -11.11
CA ASP A 60 -0.59 -4.18 -11.34
C ASP A 60 -0.76 -4.93 -10.02
N LEU A 61 -1.80 -5.76 -9.97
CA LEU A 61 -2.15 -6.59 -8.82
C LEU A 61 -1.92 -8.09 -9.10
N THR A 62 -1.14 -8.42 -10.14
CA THR A 62 -0.87 -9.80 -10.53
C THR A 62 0.23 -10.46 -9.71
N GLY A 63 1.08 -9.68 -9.04
CA GLY A 63 2.15 -10.16 -8.18
C GLY A 63 3.11 -9.06 -7.75
N TRP A 64 4.16 -9.46 -7.03
CA TRP A 64 5.28 -8.58 -6.71
C TRP A 64 6.05 -8.23 -7.99
N PRO A 65 6.64 -7.02 -8.08
CA PRO A 65 7.53 -6.68 -9.19
C PRO A 65 8.61 -7.72 -9.38
N ALA A 66 9.02 -7.95 -10.62
CA ALA A 66 10.06 -8.91 -10.94
C ALA A 66 11.33 -8.66 -10.09
N GLN A 67 11.92 -9.75 -9.58
CA GLN A 67 13.14 -9.74 -8.78
C GLN A 67 13.04 -9.05 -7.40
N THR A 68 11.83 -8.74 -6.91
CA THR A 68 11.68 -8.22 -5.54
C THR A 68 12.16 -9.26 -4.52
N PRO A 69 13.15 -8.95 -3.64
CA PRO A 69 13.64 -9.90 -2.63
C PRO A 69 12.55 -10.32 -1.64
N LEU A 70 12.58 -11.56 -1.14
CA LEU A 70 11.57 -12.07 -0.19
C LEU A 70 11.44 -11.21 1.07
N ASP A 71 12.55 -10.74 1.64
CA ASP A 71 12.54 -9.85 2.81
C ASP A 71 11.89 -8.49 2.50
N THR A 72 12.05 -8.00 1.27
CA THR A 72 11.41 -6.78 0.77
C THR A 72 9.90 -7.00 0.59
N GLN A 73 9.48 -8.14 0.04
CA GLN A 73 8.06 -8.52 -0.06
C GLN A 73 7.40 -8.62 1.33
N ALA A 74 8.05 -9.32 2.28
CA ALA A 74 7.56 -9.47 3.64
C ALA A 74 7.48 -8.12 4.37
N THR A 75 8.48 -7.25 4.18
CA THR A 75 8.47 -5.90 4.74
C THR A 75 7.36 -5.04 4.13
N ALA A 76 7.14 -5.12 2.81
CA ALA A 76 6.05 -4.39 2.14
C ALA A 76 4.67 -4.86 2.62
N ALA A 77 4.49 -6.17 2.74
CA ALA A 77 3.28 -6.77 3.28
C ALA A 77 3.00 -6.29 4.71
N TYR A 78 4.01 -6.28 5.57
CA TYR A 78 3.90 -5.75 6.92
C TYR A 78 3.46 -4.29 6.91
N LEU A 79 4.10 -3.44 6.11
CA LEU A 79 3.78 -2.01 6.05
C LEU A 79 2.33 -1.77 5.59
N LEU A 80 1.83 -2.57 4.63
CA LEU A 80 0.45 -2.50 4.19
C LEU A 80 -0.54 -2.94 5.27
N MET A 81 -0.23 -4.00 6.01
CA MET A 81 -1.04 -4.45 7.15
C MET A 81 -1.05 -3.42 8.28
N ASP A 82 0.12 -2.90 8.66
CA ASP A 82 0.27 -1.86 9.68
C ASP A 82 -0.54 -0.61 9.32
N LEU A 83 -0.41 -0.12 8.09
CA LEU A 83 -1.24 0.97 7.57
C LEU A 83 -2.73 0.67 7.75
N THR A 84 -3.16 -0.52 7.34
CA THR A 84 -4.57 -0.93 7.39
C THR A 84 -5.10 -0.92 8.82
N PHE A 85 -4.37 -1.52 9.78
CA PHE A 85 -4.80 -1.53 11.17
C PHE A 85 -4.77 -0.14 11.81
N ARG A 86 -3.81 0.71 11.42
CA ARG A 86 -3.73 2.10 11.89
C ARG A 86 -4.89 2.98 11.42
N LEU A 87 -5.67 2.57 10.41
CA LEU A 87 -6.90 3.27 10.03
C LEU A 87 -8.02 3.09 11.08
N LEU A 88 -8.01 1.98 11.82
CA LEU A 88 -9.01 1.70 12.86
C LEU A 88 -8.53 2.01 14.27
N ASP A 89 -7.22 2.18 14.47
CA ASP A 89 -6.65 2.52 15.78
C ASP A 89 -7.02 3.97 16.19
N PRO A 90 -7.81 4.17 17.26
CA PRO A 90 -8.18 5.52 17.72
C PRO A 90 -6.98 6.38 18.15
N ALA A 91 -5.85 5.76 18.52
CA ALA A 91 -4.62 6.47 18.86
C ALA A 91 -3.81 6.89 17.63
N SER A 92 -4.10 6.32 16.45
CA SER A 92 -3.44 6.65 15.20
C SER A 92 -4.02 7.92 14.59
N ALA A 93 -3.14 8.82 14.12
CA ALA A 93 -3.53 10.01 13.36
C ALA A 93 -4.31 9.70 12.07
N LEU A 94 -4.23 8.47 11.55
CA LEU A 94 -4.98 8.06 10.38
C LEU A 94 -6.49 7.90 10.67
N SER A 95 -6.88 7.59 11.92
CA SER A 95 -8.28 7.40 12.29
C SER A 95 -9.14 8.66 12.15
N ALA A 96 -8.52 9.84 12.20
CA ALA A 96 -9.16 11.14 11.99
C ALA A 96 -8.93 11.72 10.59
N SER A 97 -8.22 11.01 9.71
CA SER A 97 -7.92 11.47 8.36
C SER A 97 -9.08 11.20 7.40
N THR A 98 -9.10 11.96 6.31
CA THR A 98 -10.00 11.77 5.16
C THR A 98 -9.20 11.83 3.87
N TRP A 99 -9.64 11.09 2.85
CA TRP A 99 -8.99 11.04 1.55
C TRP A 99 -9.98 11.36 0.44
N ASP A 100 -9.55 12.18 -0.53
CA ASP A 100 -10.32 12.39 -1.74
C ASP A 100 -9.96 11.34 -2.79
N VAL A 101 -10.96 10.57 -3.23
CA VAL A 101 -10.82 9.54 -4.28
C VAL A 101 -11.84 9.77 -5.39
N PRO A 102 -11.56 9.42 -6.65
CA PRO A 102 -12.57 9.53 -7.71
C PRO A 102 -13.71 8.55 -7.47
N ALA A 103 -14.95 9.06 -7.46
CA ALA A 103 -16.14 8.32 -7.05
C ALA A 103 -16.49 7.16 -8.02
N ASP A 104 -16.15 7.36 -9.28
CA ASP A 104 -16.36 6.51 -10.45
C ASP A 104 -15.25 5.46 -10.65
N GLU A 105 -14.17 5.51 -9.86
CA GLU A 105 -13.09 4.53 -9.92
C GLU A 105 -13.45 3.23 -9.19
N GLN A 106 -12.90 2.10 -9.65
CA GLN A 106 -13.07 0.82 -8.97
C GLN A 106 -12.47 0.86 -7.56
N ALA A 107 -13.09 0.14 -6.61
CA ALA A 107 -12.69 0.11 -5.20
C ALA A 107 -11.18 -0.20 -5.00
N GLN A 108 -10.61 -1.09 -5.81
CA GLN A 108 -9.18 -1.44 -5.75
C GLN A 108 -8.28 -0.25 -6.10
N ARG A 109 -8.66 0.55 -7.11
CA ARG A 109 -7.92 1.76 -7.50
C ARG A 109 -8.08 2.87 -6.47
N GLN A 110 -9.28 3.03 -5.88
CA GLN A 110 -9.49 3.92 -4.73
C GLN A 110 -8.59 3.53 -3.55
N ALA A 111 -8.50 2.25 -3.23
CA ALA A 111 -7.61 1.73 -2.18
C ALA A 111 -6.13 2.04 -2.47
N LEU A 112 -5.65 1.79 -3.69
CA LEU A 112 -4.28 2.11 -4.09
C LEU A 112 -3.96 3.61 -3.98
N ARG A 113 -4.92 4.50 -4.25
CA ARG A 113 -4.73 5.95 -4.04
C ARG A 113 -4.54 6.31 -2.57
N ILE A 114 -5.34 5.71 -1.68
CA ILE A 114 -5.22 5.91 -0.23
C ILE A 114 -3.84 5.45 0.25
N VAL A 115 -3.44 4.23 -0.14
CA VAL A 115 -2.12 3.66 0.19
C VAL A 115 -1.01 4.59 -0.31
N ARG A 116 -1.07 5.00 -1.58
CA ARG A 116 -0.08 5.93 -2.16
C ARG A 116 0.02 7.23 -1.37
N HIS A 117 -1.11 7.83 -1.04
CA HIS A 117 -1.15 9.10 -0.31
C HIS A 117 -0.44 8.98 1.02
N GLU A 118 -0.74 7.95 1.81
CA GLU A 118 -0.14 7.77 3.13
C GLU A 118 1.34 7.39 3.10
N VAL A 119 1.73 6.59 2.11
CA VAL A 119 3.14 6.25 1.89
C VAL A 119 3.95 7.51 1.54
N GLN A 120 3.45 8.34 0.63
CA GLN A 120 4.11 9.59 0.23
C GLN A 120 4.14 10.63 1.36
N ARG A 121 3.06 10.71 2.15
CA ARG A 121 2.99 11.58 3.34
C ARG A 121 4.02 11.20 4.40
N SER A 122 4.27 9.90 4.56
CA SER A 122 5.23 9.38 5.55
C SER A 122 6.69 9.47 5.07
N LYS A 123 6.94 9.39 3.76
CA LYS A 123 8.27 9.57 3.14
C LYS A 123 8.15 10.18 1.73
N PRO A 124 8.67 11.39 1.48
CA PRO A 124 8.76 11.91 0.11
C PRO A 124 9.81 11.12 -0.69
N ILE A 125 9.41 10.55 -1.82
CA ILE A 125 10.26 9.72 -2.69
C ILE A 125 10.36 10.37 -4.08
N ASN A 126 11.50 10.20 -4.76
CA ASN A 126 11.76 10.77 -6.08
C ASN A 126 11.46 9.76 -7.21
N ALA A 127 11.29 10.25 -8.45
CA ALA A 127 10.95 9.41 -9.60
C ALA A 127 12.04 8.39 -10.01
N ALA A 128 13.31 8.60 -9.63
CA ALA A 128 14.39 7.68 -9.94
C ALA A 128 14.32 6.38 -9.13
N ASP A 129 13.67 6.42 -7.96
CA ASP A 129 13.48 5.26 -7.10
C ASP A 129 12.44 4.27 -7.67
N LEU A 130 11.46 4.78 -8.42
CA LEU A 130 10.38 4.00 -9.04
C LEU A 130 10.80 3.33 -10.34
N ALA A 131 11.72 3.94 -11.09
CA ALA A 131 12.24 3.43 -12.36
C ALA A 131 13.02 2.09 -12.23
N ARG A 132 13.27 1.61 -11.01
CA ARG A 132 13.96 0.35 -10.73
C ARG A 132 13.07 -0.89 -10.89
N PHE A 133 11.75 -0.72 -10.99
CA PHE A 133 10.80 -1.82 -11.10
C PHE A 133 10.13 -1.80 -12.48
N PRO A 134 10.48 -2.72 -13.39
CA PRO A 134 9.85 -2.80 -14.71
C PRO A 134 8.43 -3.38 -14.60
N ALA A 135 7.51 -2.91 -15.44
CA ALA A 135 6.19 -3.49 -15.55
C ALA A 135 6.19 -4.83 -16.26
N HIS A 136 5.35 -5.75 -15.77
CA HIS A 136 5.05 -6.97 -16.48
C HIS A 136 4.41 -6.60 -17.83
N SER A 137 5.07 -7.02 -18.91
CA SER A 137 4.62 -6.85 -20.30
C SER A 137 3.53 -7.86 -20.64
#